data_AF-A0A520FXJ2-F1
#
_entry.id   AF-A0A520FXJ2-F1
#
_cell.length_a   1.000
_cell.length_b   1.000
_cell.length_c   1.000
_cell.angle_alpha   90.00
_cell.angle_beta   90.00
_cell.angle_gamma   90.00
#
_symmetry.space_group_name_H-M   'P 1'
#
loop_
_entity.id
_entity.type
_entity.pdbx_description
1 polymer ?
#
loop_
_entity_poly.entity_id
_entity_poly.type
_entity_poly.pdbx_seq_one_letter_code
_entity_poly.pdbx_strand_id
1 'polypeptide(L)' 'MQPAVEIIRRGEKNFDSSVGIVDGTRHYAREGLPSVAECLQDAAAALGPEFPYALVIYDKVA' A
#
# COMPACT_ATOMS: atom_id res chain seq x y z
N MET A 1 -2.43 -15.32 -8.10
CA MET A 1 -1.89 -14.00 -8.53
C MET A 1 -1.52 -13.24 -7.27
N GLN A 2 -0.34 -12.62 -7.24
CA GLN A 2 0.20 -11.99 -6.03
C GLN A 2 -0.19 -10.50 -5.99
N PRO A 3 -0.80 -10.01 -4.91
CA PRO A 3 -1.13 -8.60 -4.79
C PRO A 3 0.12 -7.75 -4.54
N ALA A 4 0.02 -6.47 -4.89
CA ALA A 4 1.05 -5.48 -4.66
C ALA A 4 0.53 -4.37 -3.75
N VAL A 5 1.36 -3.97 -2.79
CA VAL A 5 1.17 -2.81 -1.93
C VAL A 5 2.17 -1.76 -2.38
N GLU A 6 1.67 -0.64 -2.89
CA GLU A 6 2.50 0.52 -3.25
C GLU A 6 2.44 1.53 -2.11
N ILE A 7 3.60 1.95 -1.62
CA ILE A 7 3.74 2.98 -0.60
C ILE A 7 4.58 4.12 -1.18
N ILE A 8 3.98 5.30 -1.30
CA ILE A 8 4.61 6.49 -1.85
C ILE A 8 4.80 7.49 -0.72
N ARG A 9 6.05 7.87 -0.44
CA ARG A 9 6.32 8.97 0.49
C ARG A 9 6.09 10.31 -0.22
N ARG A 10 5.24 11.15 0.36
CA ARG A 10 5.01 12.54 -0.06
C ARG A 10 5.59 13.51 0.96
N GLY A 11 6.68 14.16 0.59
CA GLY A 11 7.39 15.09 1.47
C GLY A 11 8.00 14.40 2.69
N GLU A 12 8.11 15.13 3.80
CA GLU A 12 8.84 14.63 4.96
C GLU A 12 8.06 13.65 5.83
N LYS A 13 6.73 13.77 5.92
CA LYS A 13 5.94 13.09 6.96
C LYS A 13 4.71 12.34 6.48
N ASN A 14 4.36 12.42 5.20
CA ASN A 14 3.13 11.83 4.69
C ASN A 14 3.44 10.68 3.74
N PHE A 15 2.60 9.66 3.78
CA PHE A 15 2.67 8.48 2.95
C PHE A 15 1.30 8.21 2.34
N ASP A 16 1.30 7.87 1.07
CA ASP A 16 0.15 7.31 0.39
C ASP A 16 0.36 5.80 0.27
N SER A 17 -0.67 5.02 0.52
CA SER A 17 -0.66 3.58 0.34
C SER A 17 -1.73 3.17 -0.65
N SER A 18 -1.45 2.20 -1.50
CA SER A 18 -2.47 1.58 -2.34
C SER A 18 -2.25 0.08 -2.46
N VAL A 19 -3.36 -0.65 -2.60
CA VAL A 19 -3.36 -2.10 -2.79
C VAL A 19 -3.98 -2.40 -4.14
N GLY A 20 -3.17 -3.05 -5.00
CA GLY A 20 -3.56 -3.48 -6.32
C GLY A 20 -3.50 -4.99 -6.45
N ILE A 21 -4.45 -5.55 -7.19
CA ILE A 21 -4.34 -6.91 -7.73
C ILE A 21 -3.90 -6.74 -9.19
N VAL A 22 -3.10 -7.68 -9.70
CA VAL A 22 -2.38 -7.64 -11.00
C VAL A 22 -3.25 -7.27 -12.22
N ASP A 23 -4.58 -7.39 -12.12
CA ASP A 23 -5.53 -6.94 -13.16
C ASP A 23 -5.67 -5.40 -13.28
N GLY A 24 -4.85 -4.63 -12.54
CA GLY A 24 -4.84 -3.16 -12.61
C GLY A 24 -6.00 -2.50 -11.86
N THR A 25 -6.95 -3.28 -11.35
CA THR A 25 -8.03 -2.82 -10.49
C THR A 25 -7.46 -2.45 -9.11
N ARG A 26 -7.15 -1.16 -8.93
CA ARG A 26 -6.85 -0.57 -7.61
C ARG A 26 -8.06 -0.79 -6.71
N HIS A 27 -7.91 -1.65 -5.70
CA HIS A 27 -9.00 -1.96 -4.79
C HIS A 27 -9.00 -1.07 -3.55
N TYR A 28 -7.88 -0.41 -3.25
CA TYR A 28 -7.76 0.43 -2.07
C TYR A 28 -6.67 1.47 -2.26
N ALA A 29 -6.94 2.72 -1.89
CA ALA A 29 -5.94 3.78 -1.82
C ALA A 29 -6.24 4.67 -0.62
N ARG A 30 -5.20 5.02 0.13
CA ARG A 30 -5.29 5.95 1.25
C ARG A 30 -4.12 6.91 1.22
N GLU A 31 -4.42 8.17 1.50
CA GLU A 31 -3.44 9.26 1.49
C GLU A 31 -3.20 9.80 2.89
N GLY A 32 -2.04 10.43 3.09
CA GLY A 32 -1.76 11.20 4.30
C GLY A 32 -1.50 10.37 5.56
N LEU A 33 -1.06 9.11 5.41
CA LEU A 33 -0.66 8.29 6.53
C LEU A 33 0.67 8.82 7.12
N PRO A 34 0.83 8.92 8.45
CA PRO A 34 2.04 9.42 9.11
C PRO A 34 3.23 8.45 9.09
N SER A 35 3.04 7.17 8.73
CA SER A 35 4.14 6.20 8.71
C SER A 35 3.92 5.02 7.76
N VAL A 36 5.03 4.36 7.41
CA VAL A 36 5.01 3.08 6.69
C VAL A 36 4.30 1.99 7.48
N ALA A 37 4.39 2.00 8.82
CA ALA A 37 3.74 0.99 9.66
C ALA A 37 2.22 1.05 9.52
N GLU A 38 1.64 2.25 9.50
CA GLU A 38 0.20 2.41 9.27
C GLU A 38 -0.20 2.07 7.83
N CYS A 39 0.66 2.35 6.84
CA CYS A 39 0.44 1.91 5.46
C CYS A 39 0.33 0.38 5.37
N LEU A 40 1.19 -0.35 6.09
CA LEU A 40 1.19 -1.81 6.13
C LEU A 40 -0.01 -2.37 6.91
N GLN A 41 -0.40 -1.71 8.00
CA GLN A 41 -1.58 -2.10 8.78
C GLN A 41 -2.86 -2.00 7.94
N ASP A 42 -3.04 -0.89 7.23
CA ASP A 42 -4.17 -0.69 6.33
C ASP A 42 -4.14 -1.67 5.16
N ALA A 43 -2.97 -1.87 4.55
CA ALA A 43 -2.84 -2.83 3.46
C ALA A 43 -3.18 -4.26 3.90
N ALA A 44 -2.76 -4.67 5.10
CA ALA A 44 -3.12 -5.97 5.67
C ALA A 44 -4.64 -6.11 5.88
N ALA A 45 -5.30 -5.06 6.36
CA ALA A 45 -6.76 -5.04 6.49
C ALA A 45 -7.47 -5.13 5.12
N ALA A 46 -6.93 -4.47 4.09
CA ALA A 46 -7.48 -4.50 2.73
C ALA A 46 -7.25 -5.84 2.00
N LEU A 47 -6.12 -6.50 2.26
CA LEU A 47 -5.77 -7.80 1.67
C LEU A 47 -6.61 -8.94 2.27
N GLY A 48 -6.87 -8.88 3.57
CA GLY A 48 -7.61 -9.93 4.27
C GLY A 48 -6.94 -11.31 4.20
N PRO A 49 -7.65 -12.37 4.62
CA PRO A 49 -7.10 -13.73 4.65
C PRO A 49 -6.89 -14.36 3.27
N GLU A 50 -7.47 -13.77 2.23
CA GLU A 50 -7.42 -14.26 0.84
C GLU A 50 -6.03 -14.15 0.23
N PHE A 51 -5.23 -13.20 0.73
CA PHE A 51 -3.88 -12.93 0.25
C PHE A 51 -2.85 -13.02 1.38
N PRO A 52 -2.30 -14.22 1.65
CA PRO A 52 -1.36 -14.43 2.76
C PRO A 52 0.01 -13.77 2.54
N TYR A 53 0.32 -13.34 1.32
CA TYR A 53 1.55 -12.64 0.98
C TYR A 53 1.28 -11.57 -0.09
N ALA A 54 2.04 -10.47 -0.03
CA ALA A 54 1.99 -9.38 -1.00
C ALA A 54 3.41 -8.88 -1.30
N LEU A 55 3.61 -8.36 -2.51
CA LEU A 55 4.81 -7.61 -2.83
C LEU A 55 4.65 -6.18 -2.28
N VAL A 56 5.66 -5.66 -1.58
CA VAL A 56 5.68 -4.26 -1.12
C VAL A 56 6.64 -3.47 -1.99
N ILE A 57 6.13 -2.42 -2.63
CA ILE A 57 6.89 -1.47 -3.43
C ILE A 57 6.90 -0.15 -2.66
N TYR A 58 8.08 0.35 -2.34
CA TYR A 58 8.26 1.64 -1.68
C TYR A 58 8.95 2.61 -2.64
N ASP A 59 8.33 3.77 -2.84
CA ASP A 59 8.89 4.86 -3.62
C ASP A 59 8.93 6.16 -2.79
N LYS A 60 9.97 6.95 -3.04
CA LYS A 60 10.14 8.29 -2.47
C LYS A 60 10.16 9.28 -3.62
N VAL A 61 9.03 9.94 -3.82
CA VAL A 61 8.94 11.04 -4.80
C VAL A 61 9.55 12.29 -4.15
N ALA A 62 10.62 12.79 -4.78
CA ALA A 62 11.36 13.98 -4.35
C ALA A 62 10.63 15.28 -4.71
#